data_AF-A0A950RBV9-F1
#
_entry.id   AF-A0A950RBV9-F1
#
_cell.length_a   1.000
_cell.length_b   1.000
_cell.length_c   1.000
_cell.angle_alpha   90.00
_cell.angle_beta   90.00
_cell.angle_gamma   90.00
#
_symmetry.space_group_name_H-M   'P 1'
#
loop_
_entity.id
_entity.type
_entity.pdbx_description
1 polymer ?
#
loop_
_entity_poly.entity_id
_entity_poly.type
_entity_poly.pdbx_seq_one_letter_code
_entity_poly.pdbx_strand_id
1 'polypeptide(L)' 'MPASALRTADNPDPTPAELLAARPHLSMHAMDGLLLGDVPLAAVADALGTPTWVYSADLMRARL' A
#
# COMPACT_ATOMS: atom_id res chain seq x y z
N MET A 1 9.04 15.56 -5.96
CA MET A 1 7.61 15.23 -6.18
C MET A 1 6.79 16.09 -5.24
N PRO A 2 5.90 16.99 -5.70
CA PRO A 2 5.04 17.69 -4.77
C PRO A 2 4.11 16.66 -4.09
N ALA A 3 3.97 16.77 -2.78
CA ALA A 3 3.08 15.93 -1.98
C ALA A 3 1.65 16.01 -2.55
N SER A 4 1.03 14.86 -2.83
CA SER A 4 -0.31 14.81 -3.40
C SER A 4 -1.33 15.25 -2.34
N ALA A 5 -1.82 16.48 -2.48
CA ALA A 5 -3.04 16.94 -1.86
C ALA A 5 -4.25 16.43 -2.68
N LEU A 6 -4.67 15.18 -2.44
CA LEU A 6 -5.97 14.68 -2.89
C LEU A 6 -6.55 13.74 -1.83
N ARG A 7 -6.84 14.27 -0.64
CA ARG A 7 -7.98 13.78 0.14
C ARG A 7 -9.16 14.68 -0.23
N THR A 8 -10.01 14.24 -1.15
CA THR A 8 -11.37 14.78 -1.24
C THR A 8 -12.04 14.43 0.08
N ALA A 9 -12.44 15.44 0.85
CA ALA A 9 -12.98 15.30 2.20
C ALA A 9 -14.20 14.36 2.29
N ASP A 10 -14.84 14.06 1.16
CA ASP A 10 -16.08 13.27 1.08
C ASP A 10 -15.88 11.76 0.86
N ASN A 11 -14.65 11.25 0.75
CA ASN A 11 -14.43 9.81 0.65
C ASN A 11 -13.67 9.30 1.88
N PRO A 12 -14.33 8.54 2.79
CA PRO A 12 -13.64 7.97 3.94
C PRO A 12 -12.53 7.03 3.46
N ASP A 13 -11.43 6.98 4.23
CA ASP A 13 -10.38 6.00 3.99
C ASP A 13 -11.00 4.58 4.07
N PRO A 14 -10.67 3.67 3.14
CA PRO A 14 -11.16 2.30 3.20
C PRO A 14 -10.69 1.63 4.49
N THR A 15 -11.55 0.80 5.06
CA THR A 15 -11.15 -0.06 6.18
C THR A 15 -10.09 -1.06 5.71
N PRO A 16 -9.26 -1.61 6.61
CA PRO A 16 -8.31 -2.65 6.24
C PRO A 16 -8.96 -3.86 5.56
N ALA A 17 -10.16 -4.26 5.99
CA ALA A 17 -10.89 -5.38 5.40
C ALA A 17 -11.31 -5.09 3.94
N GLU A 18 -11.83 -3.89 3.66
CA GLU A 18 -12.21 -3.46 2.30
C GLU A 18 -10.98 -3.37 1.39
N LEU A 19 -9.88 -2.83 1.93
CA LEU A 19 -8.63 -2.70 1.20
C LEU A 19 -8.06 -4.07 0.79
N LEU A 20 -8.06 -5.05 1.69
CA LEU A 20 -7.62 -6.42 1.40
C LEU A 20 -8.57 -7.12 0.41
N ALA A 21 -9.88 -6.96 0.59
CA ALA A 21 -10.87 -7.55 -0.32
C ALA A 21 -10.75 -7.01 -1.75
N ALA A 22 -10.47 -5.71 -1.91
CA ALA A 22 -10.32 -5.08 -3.21
C ALA A 22 -8.96 -5.33 -3.88
N ARG A 23 -7.94 -5.79 -3.14
CA ARG A 23 -6.55 -5.88 -3.60
C ARG A 23 -5.93 -7.25 -3.27
N PRO A 24 -6.04 -8.23 -4.17
CA PRO A 24 -5.52 -9.59 -3.94
C PRO A 24 -4.02 -9.69 -3.69
N HIS A 25 -3.26 -8.64 -4.03
CA HIS A 25 -1.81 -8.55 -3.83
C HIS A 25 -1.42 -7.89 -2.49
N LEU A 26 -2.41 -7.51 -1.69
CA LEU A 26 -2.22 -7.03 -0.33
C LEU A 26 -2.65 -8.13 0.65
N SER A 27 -1.84 -8.33 1.67
CA SER A 27 -2.12 -9.29 2.74
C SER A 27 -1.78 -8.69 4.10
N MET A 28 -2.49 -9.14 5.14
CA MET A 28 -2.18 -8.77 6.52
C MET A 28 -1.30 -9.83 7.17
N HIS A 29 -0.14 -9.44 7.65
CA HIS A 29 0.72 -10.25 8.50
C HIS A 29 0.59 -9.78 9.96
N ALA A 30 0.61 -10.72 10.91
CA ALA A 30 0.33 -10.42 12.31
C ALA A 30 1.36 -9.49 12.96
N MET A 31 2.64 -9.60 12.57
CA MET A 31 3.73 -8.79 13.14
C MET A 31 4.14 -7.64 12.22
N ASP A 32 4.21 -7.90 10.91
CA ASP A 32 4.73 -6.94 9.93
C ASP A 32 3.64 -6.02 9.37
N GLY A 33 2.38 -6.26 9.71
CA GLY A 33 1.24 -5.50 9.24
C GLY A 33 0.95 -5.71 7.75
N LEU A 34 0.69 -4.63 7.03
CA LEU A 34 0.25 -4.69 5.64
C LEU A 34 1.43 -4.96 4.69
N LEU A 35 1.33 -6.05 3.92
CA LEU A 35 2.31 -6.45 2.92
C LEU A 35 1.83 -6.15 1.49
N LEU A 36 2.77 -5.81 0.61
CA LEU A 36 2.59 -5.83 -0.85
C LEU A 36 3.40 -7.00 -1.42
N GLY A 37 2.73 -8.10 -1.76
CA GLY A 37 3.42 -9.39 -1.90
C GLY A 37 4.07 -9.78 -0.58
N ASP A 38 5.38 -10.00 -0.58
CA ASP A 38 6.16 -10.37 0.62
C ASP A 38 6.87 -9.17 1.29
N VAL A 39 6.58 -7.94 0.87
CA VAL A 39 7.28 -6.73 1.36
C VAL A 39 6.42 -5.97 2.37
N PRO A 40 6.88 -5.78 3.63
CA PRO A 40 6.17 -4.97 4.63
C PRO A 40 6.19 -3.48 4.30
N LEU A 41 5.00 -2.87 4.19
CA LEU A 41 4.89 -1.43 3.90
C LEU A 41 5.37 -0.56 5.07
N ALA A 42 5.23 -1.05 6.31
CA ALA A 42 5.78 -0.38 7.49
C ALA A 42 7.31 -0.25 7.40
N ALA A 43 8.02 -1.32 7.03
CA ALA A 43 9.47 -1.30 6.86
C ALA A 43 9.91 -0.33 5.74
N VAL A 44 9.15 -0.22 4.65
CA VAL A 44 9.42 0.76 3.59
C VAL A 44 9.25 2.19 4.10
N ALA A 45 8.19 2.46 4.88
CA ALA A 45 7.94 3.76 5.48
C ALA A 45 9.03 4.15 6.50
N ASP A 46 9.51 3.19 7.31
CA ASP A 46 10.61 3.41 8.25
C ASP A 46 11.93 3.74 7.53
N ALA A 47 12.18 3.08 6.40
CA ALA A 47 13.41 3.28 5.63
C ALA A 47 13.41 4.55 4.77
N LEU A 48 12.27 4.94 4.19
CA LEU A 48 12.17 6.03 3.19
C LEU A 48 11.36 7.23 3.67
N GLY A 49 10.69 7.13 4.81
CA GLY A 49 9.75 8.14 5.31
C GLY A 49 8.39 8.10 4.60
N THR A 50 7.52 9.04 4.97
CA THR A 50 6.20 9.23 4.36
C THR A 50 6.02 10.69 3.93
N PRO A 51 5.29 10.97 2.82
CA PRO A 51 4.64 10.02 1.93
C PRO A 51 5.61 9.33 0.94
N THR A 52 5.42 8.02 0.73
CA THR A 52 6.20 7.22 -0.23
C THR A 52 5.28 6.37 -1.11
N TRP A 53 5.57 6.32 -2.42
CA TRP A 53 4.85 5.48 -3.38
C TRP A 53 5.59 4.17 -3.60
N VAL A 54 4.88 3.04 -3.45
CA VAL A 54 5.45 1.69 -3.58
C VAL A 54 4.76 0.97 -4.73
N TYR A 55 5.57 0.40 -5.62
CA TYR A 55 5.11 -0.43 -6.73
C TYR A 55 5.89 -1.75 -6.72
N SER A 56 5.19 -2.87 -6.98
CA SER A 56 5.84 -4.17 -7.16
C SER A 56 6.18 -4.39 -8.63
N ALA A 57 7.45 -4.67 -8.91
CA ALA A 57 7.91 -4.98 -10.26
C ALA A 57 7.23 -6.25 -10.80
N ASP A 58 6.98 -7.25 -9.94
CA ASP A 58 6.34 -8.50 -10.36
C ASP A 58 4.87 -8.30 -10.71
N LEU A 59 4.15 -7.47 -9.95
CA LEU A 59 2.78 -7.10 -10.31
C LEU A 59 2.71 -6.29 -11.60
N MET A 60 3.71 -5.45 -11.89
CA MET A 60 3.79 -4.73 -13.15
C MET A 60 4.06 -5.68 -14.32
N ARG A 61 5.02 -6.60 -14.16
CA ARG A 61 5.36 -7.60 -15.19
C ARG A 61 4.23 -8.58 -15.47
N ALA A 62 3.48 -9.00 -14.44
CA ALA A 62 2.32 -9.88 -14.59
C ALA A 62 1.18 -9.28 -15.43
N ARG A 63 1.24 -7.98 -15.75
CA ARG A 63 0.27 -7.25 -16.56
C ARG A 63 0.78 -6.91 -17.97
N LEU A 64 2.05 -7.19 -18.29
CA LEU A 64 2.62 -7.04 -19.63
C LEU A 64 2.27 -8.27 -20.47
#